data_AF-A0A255S760-F1
#
_entry.id   AF-A0A255S760-F1
#
_cell.length_a   1.000
_cell.length_b   1.000
_cell.length_c   1.000
_cell.angle_alpha   90.00
_cell.angle_beta   90.00
_cell.angle_gamma   90.00
#
_symmetry.space_group_name_H-M   'P 1'
#
loop_
_entity.id
_entity.type
_entity.pdbx_description
1 polymer ?
#
loop_
_entity_poly.entity_id
_entity_poly.type
_entity_poly.pdbx_seq_one_letter_code
_entity_poly.pdbx_strand_id
1 'polypeptide(L)'
;MIRNLIVTILSFAVAGLFALFAFNLTVFNPIAQVVTDFEMTDVYYHILQDGDILEDSPDIVIVDMSDLYSRREIAATLDAIGKQKPRVVGVDVVFEGLKEDTLGDAMIFETAAKYDNIVYSYKLLDYQNDSIGYAESVHSFFAEAVPVMEGFTNMQRNLYGGLKRQLSLGRRYQGKLQPSFITKVVNTYQGKEIYKPLDKDLNINFSPRHYRVINPEDVSKSGDLIRGKVVLFGAMKDEYDMHYTPLGKIAGVELLGYAIDTLINQTEVKSASGWQQWIIAFLLVFFTETIFSFYKNRVSRIGNRFWRFLLSATFFRSYLMFLWMAVWVWLGFILFFKYNFSLNFGWAFSAIAFLVLAEGIIKESIEAYNSK
;
A
#
# COMPACT_ATOMS: atom_id res chain seq x y z
N MET A 1 -18.97 -30.68 17.77
CA MET A 1 -18.43 -29.39 18.22
C MET A 1 -17.05 -29.55 18.84
N ILE A 2 -16.88 -30.29 19.95
CA ILE A 2 -15.56 -30.51 20.59
C ILE A 2 -14.53 -31.09 19.60
N ARG A 3 -14.90 -32.13 18.83
CA ARG A 3 -14.00 -32.70 17.80
C ARG A 3 -13.50 -31.64 16.81
N ASN A 4 -14.41 -30.84 16.25
CA ASN A 4 -14.09 -29.80 15.28
C ASN A 4 -13.15 -28.73 15.86
N LEU A 5 -13.32 -28.39 17.14
CA LEU A 5 -12.44 -27.48 17.86
C LEU A 5 -11.01 -28.04 17.96
N ILE A 6 -10.88 -29.33 18.31
CA ILE A 6 -9.58 -30.01 18.39
C ILE A 6 -8.92 -30.07 17.00
N VAL A 7 -9.68 -30.45 15.95
CA VAL A 7 -9.19 -30.45 14.56
C VAL A 7 -8.67 -29.06 14.16
N THR A 8 -9.42 -28.00 14.51
CA THR A 8 -9.02 -26.62 14.22
C THR A 8 -7.71 -26.26 14.90
N ILE A 9 -7.58 -26.49 16.22
CA ILE A 9 -6.35 -26.20 16.97
C ILE A 9 -5.17 -26.98 16.37
N LEU A 10 -5.38 -28.26 16.08
CA LEU A 10 -4.35 -29.11 15.48
C LEU A 10 -3.93 -28.62 14.09
N SER A 11 -4.87 -28.13 13.27
CA SER A 11 -4.57 -27.58 11.94
C SER A 11 -3.66 -26.35 12.00
N PHE A 12 -3.89 -25.46 12.96
CA PHE A 12 -2.99 -24.33 13.23
C PHE A 12 -1.64 -24.79 13.75
N ALA A 13 -1.59 -25.80 14.64
CA ALA A 13 -0.34 -26.32 15.16
C ALA A 13 0.53 -26.92 14.05
N VAL A 14 -0.07 -27.70 13.13
CA VAL A 14 0.62 -28.28 11.97
C VAL A 14 1.05 -27.18 11.00
N ALA A 15 0.19 -26.21 10.70
CA ALA A 15 0.54 -25.08 9.84
C ALA A 15 1.70 -24.25 10.42
N GLY A 16 1.69 -23.99 11.73
CA GLY A 16 2.76 -23.28 12.43
C GLY A 16 4.07 -24.06 12.43
N LEU A 17 4.02 -25.38 12.68
CA LEU A 17 5.20 -26.24 12.58
C LEU A 17 5.79 -26.21 11.17
N PHE A 18 4.93 -26.31 10.14
CA PHE A 18 5.36 -26.23 8.75
C PHE A 18 5.99 -24.87 8.43
N ALA A 19 5.40 -23.77 8.88
CA ALA A 19 5.97 -22.43 8.73
C ALA A 19 7.35 -22.35 9.38
N LEU A 20 7.52 -22.85 10.61
CA LEU A 20 8.83 -22.88 11.27
C LEU A 20 9.89 -23.62 10.46
N PHE A 21 9.55 -24.74 9.82
CA PHE A 21 10.50 -25.43 8.94
C PHE A 21 10.76 -24.66 7.64
N ALA A 22 9.71 -24.13 7.01
CA ALA A 22 9.82 -23.40 5.75
C ALA A 22 10.66 -22.12 5.88
N PHE A 23 10.51 -21.36 6.95
CA PHE A 23 11.22 -20.09 7.16
C PHE A 23 12.66 -20.27 7.68
N ASN A 24 13.02 -21.43 8.23
CA ASN A 24 14.37 -21.67 8.78
C ASN A 24 15.34 -22.34 7.78
N LEU A 25 14.85 -22.86 6.66
CA LEU A 25 15.67 -23.53 5.65
C LEU A 25 16.00 -22.58 4.50
N THR A 26 17.29 -22.32 4.27
CA THR A 26 17.79 -21.37 3.27
C THR A 26 17.32 -21.66 1.83
N VAL A 27 17.05 -22.92 1.51
CA VAL A 27 16.52 -23.36 0.19
C VAL A 27 15.13 -22.77 -0.09
N PHE A 28 14.34 -22.49 0.95
CA PHE A 28 13.00 -21.93 0.81
C PHE A 28 12.95 -20.40 0.94
N ASN A 29 14.09 -19.71 1.13
CA ASN A 29 14.15 -18.26 1.25
C ASN A 29 13.42 -17.51 0.11
N PRO A 30 13.54 -17.89 -1.18
CA PRO A 30 12.81 -17.20 -2.25
C PRO A 30 11.29 -17.32 -2.12
N ILE A 31 10.80 -18.50 -1.70
CA ILE A 31 9.36 -18.74 -1.50
C ILE A 31 8.87 -17.97 -0.28
N ALA A 32 9.64 -17.99 0.81
CA ALA A 32 9.36 -17.24 2.02
C ALA A 32 9.21 -15.74 1.72
N GLN A 33 10.10 -15.16 0.91
CA GLN A 33 10.05 -13.76 0.50
C GLN A 33 8.80 -13.43 -0.32
N VAL A 34 8.46 -14.25 -1.32
CA VAL A 34 7.23 -14.05 -2.11
C VAL A 34 5.98 -14.10 -1.24
N VAL A 35 5.92 -15.02 -0.27
CA VAL A 35 4.79 -15.13 0.65
C VAL A 35 4.71 -13.95 1.62
N THR A 36 5.84 -13.41 2.07
CA THR A 36 5.86 -12.22 2.95
C THR A 36 5.51 -10.94 2.21
N ASP A 37 5.86 -10.84 0.93
CA ASP A 37 5.63 -9.65 0.11
C ASP A 37 4.21 -9.59 -0.47
N PHE A 38 3.49 -10.73 -0.46
CA PHE A 38 2.12 -10.85 -0.94
C PHE A 38 1.12 -10.18 0.02
N GLU A 39 0.31 -9.26 -0.51
CA GLU A 39 -0.83 -8.70 0.21
C GLU A 39 -2.15 -8.91 -0.57
N MET A 40 -3.23 -9.21 0.16
CA MET A 40 -4.56 -9.40 -0.45
C MET A 40 -5.08 -8.14 -1.17
N THR A 41 -4.62 -6.96 -0.75
CA THR A 41 -4.93 -5.68 -1.40
C THR A 41 -4.52 -5.66 -2.86
N ASP A 42 -3.40 -6.28 -3.23
CA ASP A 42 -2.94 -6.33 -4.62
C ASP A 42 -3.93 -7.06 -5.52
N VAL A 43 -4.47 -8.17 -5.03
CA VAL A 43 -5.52 -8.94 -5.73
C VAL A 43 -6.77 -8.07 -5.91
N TYR A 44 -7.15 -7.33 -4.87
CA TYR A 44 -8.32 -6.45 -4.94
C TYR A 44 -8.13 -5.31 -5.94
N TYR A 45 -6.95 -4.68 -5.98
CA TYR A 45 -6.64 -3.64 -6.95
C TYR A 45 -6.65 -4.17 -8.38
N HIS A 46 -6.13 -5.37 -8.60
CA HIS A 46 -6.16 -5.99 -9.93
C HIS A 46 -7.61 -6.26 -10.40
N ILE A 47 -8.47 -6.75 -9.51
CA ILE A 47 -9.91 -6.91 -9.82
C ILE A 47 -10.58 -5.58 -10.18
N LEU A 48 -10.22 -4.49 -9.51
CA LEU A 48 -10.76 -3.16 -9.81
C LEU A 48 -10.24 -2.61 -11.15
N GLN A 49 -8.97 -2.82 -11.48
CA GLN A 49 -8.41 -2.40 -12.76
C GLN A 49 -9.12 -3.04 -13.96
N ASP A 50 -9.49 -4.30 -13.86
CA ASP A 50 -10.19 -5.02 -14.94
C ASP A 50 -11.65 -4.54 -15.13
N GLY A 51 -12.23 -3.86 -14.14
CA GLY A 51 -13.66 -3.55 -14.09
C GLY A 51 -14.08 -2.13 -14.51
N ASP A 52 -13.18 -1.14 -14.47
CA ASP A 52 -13.59 0.28 -14.43
C ASP A 52 -13.10 1.18 -15.58
N ILE A 53 -13.91 2.21 -15.86
CA ILE A 53 -13.49 3.44 -16.55
C ILE A 53 -12.77 4.29 -15.50
N LEU A 54 -11.51 4.63 -15.74
CA LEU A 54 -10.73 5.48 -14.82
C LEU A 54 -11.38 6.86 -14.67
N GLU A 55 -11.76 7.22 -13.45
CA GLU A 55 -12.20 8.57 -13.14
C GLU A 55 -10.98 9.50 -12.99
N ASP A 56 -11.08 10.69 -13.59
CA ASP A 56 -10.12 11.77 -13.38
C ASP A 56 -10.12 12.20 -11.90
N SER A 57 -8.94 12.42 -11.32
CA SER A 57 -8.86 13.04 -9.99
C SER A 57 -9.45 14.45 -10.03
N PRO A 58 -10.44 14.76 -9.16
CA PRO A 58 -11.05 16.08 -9.12
C PRO A 58 -10.07 17.12 -8.56
N ASP A 59 -9.21 16.72 -7.63
CA ASP A 59 -8.39 17.61 -6.80
C ASP A 59 -6.92 17.73 -7.27
N ILE A 60 -6.39 16.73 -7.98
CA ILE A 60 -4.95 16.62 -8.26
C ILE A 60 -4.68 16.65 -9.77
N VAL A 61 -3.68 17.44 -10.15
CA VAL A 61 -3.13 17.48 -11.51
C VAL A 61 -1.60 17.39 -11.44
N ILE A 62 -0.99 16.73 -12.41
CA ILE A 62 0.46 16.59 -12.51
C ILE A 62 0.97 17.48 -13.65
N VAL A 63 2.05 18.22 -13.41
CA VAL A 63 2.84 18.89 -14.44
C VAL A 63 4.15 18.12 -14.58
N ASP A 64 4.35 17.52 -15.75
CA ASP A 64 5.52 16.68 -16.03
C ASP A 64 6.76 17.57 -16.28
N MET A 65 7.81 17.39 -15.49
CA MET A 65 9.08 18.10 -15.68
C MET A 65 10.17 17.27 -16.38
N SER A 66 9.85 16.09 -16.88
CA SER A 66 10.85 15.17 -17.46
C SER A 66 11.67 15.76 -18.61
N ASP A 67 11.07 16.69 -19.35
CA ASP A 67 11.67 17.34 -20.51
C ASP A 67 12.27 18.74 -20.16
N LEU A 68 12.38 19.07 -18.87
CA LEU A 68 13.00 20.31 -18.37
C LEU A 68 14.43 20.05 -17.91
N TYR A 69 15.41 20.66 -18.58
CA TYR A 69 16.83 20.35 -18.36
C TYR A 69 17.58 21.43 -17.58
N SER A 70 16.97 22.59 -17.33
CA SER A 70 17.60 23.71 -16.62
C SER A 70 16.74 24.25 -15.48
N ARG A 71 17.40 24.81 -14.45
CA ARG A 71 16.72 25.51 -13.35
C ARG A 71 15.91 26.71 -13.83
N ARG A 72 16.31 27.35 -14.93
CA ARG A 72 15.57 28.44 -15.59
C ARG A 72 14.21 27.99 -16.11
N GLU A 73 14.18 26.87 -16.83
CA GLU A 73 12.94 26.30 -17.38
C GLU A 73 12.00 25.83 -16.26
N ILE A 74 12.55 25.20 -15.22
CA ILE A 74 11.80 24.80 -14.04
C ILE A 74 11.19 26.02 -13.34
N ALA A 75 11.98 27.06 -13.09
CA ALA A 75 11.50 28.31 -12.47
C ALA A 75 10.42 29.00 -13.32
N ALA A 76 10.61 29.09 -14.65
CA ALA A 76 9.63 29.66 -15.55
C ALA A 76 8.31 28.86 -15.57
N THR A 77 8.40 27.53 -15.49
CA THR A 77 7.23 26.66 -15.44
C THR A 77 6.49 26.81 -14.11
N LEU A 78 7.21 26.84 -12.98
CA LEU A 78 6.62 27.09 -11.66
C LEU A 78 5.97 28.47 -11.57
N ASP A 79 6.56 29.51 -12.16
CA ASP A 79 5.96 30.84 -12.27
C ASP A 79 4.67 30.82 -13.12
N ALA A 80 4.67 30.08 -14.23
CA ALA A 80 3.49 29.86 -15.05
C ALA A 80 2.38 29.12 -14.29
N ILE A 81 2.71 28.08 -13.52
CA ILE A 81 1.79 27.37 -12.63
C ILE A 81 1.21 28.35 -11.60
N GLY A 82 2.07 29.10 -10.91
CA GLY A 82 1.65 30.06 -9.88
C GLY A 82 0.68 31.12 -10.40
N LYS A 83 0.84 31.59 -11.64
CA LYS A 83 -0.10 32.52 -12.31
C LYS A 83 -1.50 31.93 -12.52
N GLN A 84 -1.64 30.61 -12.65
CA GLN A 84 -2.94 29.95 -12.77
C GLN A 84 -3.70 29.83 -11.44
N LYS A 85 -3.07 30.23 -10.32
CA LYS A 85 -3.65 30.24 -8.97
C LYS A 85 -4.09 28.83 -8.51
N PRO A 86 -3.18 27.84 -8.47
CA PRO A 86 -3.45 26.58 -7.79
C PRO A 86 -3.68 26.82 -6.30
N ARG A 87 -4.33 25.86 -5.63
CA ARG A 87 -4.49 25.93 -4.18
C ARG A 87 -3.16 25.64 -3.48
N VAL A 88 -2.41 24.67 -3.98
CA VAL A 88 -1.05 24.33 -3.52
C VAL A 88 -0.26 23.73 -4.68
N VAL A 89 1.05 23.97 -4.69
CA VAL A 89 1.99 23.27 -5.59
C VAL A 89 2.92 22.42 -4.74
N GLY A 90 3.01 21.13 -5.03
CA GLY A 90 4.04 20.26 -4.49
C GLY A 90 5.16 20.09 -5.51
N VAL A 91 6.40 20.43 -5.15
CA VAL A 91 7.57 20.31 -6.02
C VAL A 91 8.42 19.13 -5.58
N ASP A 92 8.38 18.05 -6.36
CA ASP A 92 9.12 16.82 -6.09
C ASP A 92 10.56 16.87 -6.61
N VAL A 93 11.29 17.91 -6.19
CA VAL A 93 12.69 18.14 -6.55
C VAL A 93 13.41 18.76 -5.36
N VAL A 94 14.63 18.28 -5.10
CA VAL A 94 15.55 18.90 -4.15
C VAL A 94 16.63 19.63 -4.95
N PHE A 95 16.67 20.96 -4.87
CA PHE A 95 17.67 21.77 -5.57
C PHE A 95 18.97 21.84 -4.77
N GLU A 96 19.76 20.77 -4.84
CA GLU A 96 21.00 20.65 -4.06
C GLU A 96 22.10 21.59 -4.55
N GLY A 97 22.56 22.47 -3.65
CA GLY A 97 23.66 23.41 -3.88
C GLY A 97 23.42 24.42 -4.99
N LEU A 98 24.36 25.37 -5.12
CA LEU A 98 24.45 26.25 -6.29
C LEU A 98 25.02 25.47 -7.47
N LYS A 99 24.62 25.85 -8.68
CA LYS A 99 25.11 25.30 -9.96
C LYS A 99 25.86 26.38 -10.73
N GLU A 100 26.53 25.98 -11.81
CA GLU A 100 27.21 26.92 -12.71
C GLU A 100 26.23 27.90 -13.36
N ASP A 101 24.96 27.48 -13.54
CA ASP A 101 23.87 28.33 -14.00
C ASP A 101 23.37 29.27 -12.89
N THR A 102 24.16 30.31 -12.60
CA THR A 102 23.83 31.32 -11.58
C THR A 102 22.52 32.06 -11.85
N LEU A 103 22.15 32.24 -13.13
CA LEU A 103 20.88 32.85 -13.49
C LEU A 103 19.70 31.90 -13.19
N GLY A 104 19.84 30.60 -13.47
CA GLY A 104 18.85 29.59 -13.09
C GLY A 104 18.66 29.50 -11.58
N ASP A 105 19.75 29.59 -10.82
CA ASP A 105 19.70 29.63 -9.36
C ASP A 105 18.98 30.88 -8.85
N ALA A 106 19.26 32.05 -9.43
CA ALA A 106 18.55 33.28 -9.10
C ALA A 106 17.04 33.17 -9.40
N MET A 107 16.65 32.62 -10.55
CA MET A 107 15.24 32.48 -10.95
C MET A 107 14.47 31.52 -10.05
N ILE A 108 15.04 30.37 -9.68
CA ILE A 108 14.36 29.43 -8.78
C ILE A 108 14.26 30.00 -7.37
N PHE A 109 15.28 30.73 -6.91
CA PHE A 109 15.25 31.46 -5.64
C PHE A 109 14.13 32.50 -5.62
N GLU A 110 14.03 33.33 -6.67
CA GLU A 110 12.96 34.33 -6.80
C GLU A 110 11.58 33.68 -6.82
N THR A 111 11.43 32.53 -7.49
CA THR A 111 10.18 31.77 -7.51
C THR A 111 9.82 31.26 -6.12
N ALA A 112 10.79 30.72 -5.39
CA ALA A 112 10.60 30.24 -4.01
C ALA A 112 10.25 31.38 -3.04
N ALA A 113 10.80 32.58 -3.23
CA ALA A 113 10.47 33.77 -2.44
C ALA A 113 9.08 34.35 -2.78
N LYS A 114 8.64 34.20 -4.02
CA LYS A 114 7.43 34.84 -4.56
C LYS A 114 6.13 34.14 -4.17
N TYR A 115 6.14 32.81 -4.10
CA TYR A 115 4.93 32.01 -3.92
C TYR A 115 4.93 31.30 -2.56
N ASP A 116 3.96 31.67 -1.71
CA ASP A 116 3.78 31.13 -0.36
C ASP A 116 2.96 29.84 -0.31
N ASN A 117 2.44 29.38 -1.45
CA ASN A 117 1.64 28.16 -1.59
C ASN A 117 2.40 27.00 -2.25
N ILE A 118 3.73 27.09 -2.34
CA ILE A 118 4.59 26.02 -2.83
C ILE A 118 5.19 25.25 -1.65
N VAL A 119 5.05 23.92 -1.69
CA VAL A 119 5.70 22.98 -0.78
C VAL A 119 6.85 22.32 -1.53
N TYR A 120 8.07 22.50 -1.04
CA TYR A 120 9.28 21.89 -1.60
C TYR A 120 9.64 20.59 -0.89
N SER A 121 10.18 19.65 -1.65
CA SER A 121 10.75 18.42 -1.11
C SER A 121 12.11 18.66 -0.45
N TYR A 122 12.39 17.88 0.59
CA TYR A 122 13.74 17.71 1.13
C TYR A 122 13.98 16.23 1.49
N LYS A 123 15.23 15.85 1.74
CA LYS A 123 15.59 14.47 2.11
C LYS A 123 16.15 14.42 3.52
N LEU A 124 15.83 13.37 4.25
CA LEU A 124 16.45 12.99 5.51
C LEU A 124 17.53 11.94 5.26
N LEU A 125 18.65 12.00 5.97
CA LEU A 125 19.78 11.10 5.82
C LEU A 125 20.25 10.57 7.17
N ASP A 126 21.00 9.47 7.13
CA ASP A 126 21.63 8.85 8.30
C ASP A 126 20.66 8.50 9.43
N TYR A 127 19.81 7.49 9.16
CA TYR A 127 18.96 6.92 10.20
C TYR A 127 19.80 6.30 11.32
N GLN A 128 19.52 6.70 12.56
CA GLN A 128 20.20 6.17 13.73
C GLN A 128 19.36 5.13 14.48
N ASN A 129 18.21 5.53 15.01
CA ASN A 129 17.31 4.69 15.80
C ASN A 129 15.93 5.34 15.94
N ASP A 130 14.96 4.61 16.47
CA ASP A 130 13.56 5.05 16.55
C ASP A 130 13.32 6.27 17.47
N SER A 131 14.26 6.59 18.37
CA SER A 131 14.12 7.74 19.28
C SER A 131 14.62 9.04 18.66
N ILE A 132 15.72 8.97 17.90
CA ILE A 132 16.34 10.12 17.24
C ILE A 132 15.82 10.29 15.80
N GLY A 133 15.58 9.17 15.12
CA GLY A 133 15.30 9.07 13.69
C GLY A 133 16.55 9.37 12.87
N TYR A 134 16.41 10.30 11.93
CA TYR A 134 17.47 10.74 11.04
C TYR A 134 18.36 11.83 11.67
N ALA A 135 19.65 11.82 11.34
CA ALA A 135 20.63 12.75 11.88
C ALA A 135 20.89 13.95 10.95
N GLU A 136 20.79 13.72 9.65
CA GLU A 136 21.11 14.69 8.60
C GLU A 136 19.91 14.97 7.71
N SER A 137 19.96 16.08 6.97
CA SER A 137 18.94 16.45 6.00
C SER A 137 19.55 17.25 4.86
N VAL A 138 18.96 17.12 3.68
CA VAL A 138 19.37 17.82 2.45
C VAL A 138 18.18 18.61 1.95
N HIS A 139 18.32 19.92 2.01
CA HIS A 139 17.33 20.90 1.59
C HIS A 139 17.73 21.54 0.27
N SER A 140 16.78 22.24 -0.35
CA SER A 140 17.10 23.09 -1.50
C SER A 140 17.97 24.27 -1.04
N PHE A 141 18.93 24.69 -1.87
CA PHE A 141 19.95 25.70 -1.49
C PHE A 141 19.37 27.03 -0.98
N PHE A 142 18.13 27.35 -1.36
CA PHE A 142 17.43 28.57 -0.97
C PHE A 142 16.69 28.46 0.37
N ALA A 143 16.52 27.26 0.94
CA ALA A 143 15.67 27.03 2.10
C ALA A 143 16.14 27.76 3.38
N GLU A 144 17.44 28.00 3.52
CA GLU A 144 18.00 28.78 4.64
C GLU A 144 17.83 30.30 4.46
N ALA A 145 17.68 30.75 3.21
CA ALA A 145 17.68 32.16 2.85
C ALA A 145 16.27 32.74 2.70
N VAL A 146 15.28 31.91 2.38
CA VAL A 146 13.87 32.32 2.27
C VAL A 146 12.95 31.38 3.05
N PRO A 147 11.91 31.89 3.72
CA PRO A 147 10.97 31.04 4.43
C PRO A 147 10.12 30.26 3.43
N VAL A 148 10.45 29.00 3.22
CA VAL A 148 9.72 28.08 2.34
C VAL A 148 8.98 27.02 3.16
N MET A 149 7.89 26.51 2.60
CA MET A 149 7.26 25.31 3.15
C MET A 149 7.98 24.08 2.62
N GLU A 150 8.34 23.18 3.53
CA GLU A 150 9.03 21.94 3.19
C GLU A 150 8.37 20.72 3.83
N GLY A 151 8.53 19.58 3.17
CA GLY A 151 8.19 18.26 3.70
C GLY A 151 9.09 17.19 3.07
N PHE A 152 9.45 16.15 3.84
CA PHE A 152 10.42 15.17 3.35
C PHE A 152 9.78 14.15 2.40
N THR A 153 10.54 13.65 1.41
CA THR A 153 10.08 12.62 0.45
C THR A 153 10.72 11.24 0.64
N ASN A 154 11.44 11.03 1.74
CA ASN A 154 12.03 9.74 2.07
C ASN A 154 11.05 8.58 1.94
N MET A 155 11.45 7.60 1.13
CA MET A 155 10.79 6.30 1.03
C MET A 155 11.66 5.24 1.69
N GLN A 156 11.05 4.34 2.46
CA GLN A 156 11.77 3.18 3.00
C GLN A 156 12.33 2.36 1.84
N ARG A 157 13.66 2.27 1.73
CA ARG A 157 14.31 1.34 0.80
C ARG A 157 14.28 -0.04 1.46
N ASN A 158 13.33 -0.88 1.09
CA ASN A 158 13.53 -2.31 1.28
C ASN A 158 14.70 -2.73 0.38
N LEU A 159 15.71 -3.36 0.97
CA LEU A 159 16.95 -3.80 0.30
C LEU A 159 16.67 -4.69 -0.93
N TYR A 160 15.51 -5.33 -0.96
CA TYR A 160 14.93 -6.02 -2.09
C TYR A 160 13.72 -5.19 -2.51
N GLY A 161 13.70 -4.69 -3.75
CA GLY A 161 12.70 -3.74 -4.25
C GLY A 161 11.26 -4.26 -4.19
N GLY A 162 10.65 -4.17 -3.00
CA GLY A 162 9.28 -4.55 -2.75
C GLY A 162 8.29 -3.49 -3.24
N LEU A 163 7.04 -3.92 -3.41
CA LEU A 163 5.93 -3.07 -3.82
C LEU A 163 5.73 -1.93 -2.81
N LYS A 164 5.68 -0.70 -3.30
CA LYS A 164 5.40 0.49 -2.49
C LYS A 164 3.91 0.58 -2.22
N ARG A 165 3.53 0.22 -1.00
CA ARG A 165 2.14 0.33 -0.51
C ARG A 165 1.94 1.42 0.54
N GLN A 166 3.06 1.90 1.09
CA GLN A 166 3.07 2.78 2.25
C GLN A 166 3.98 3.98 2.04
N LEU A 167 3.52 5.12 2.55
CA LEU A 167 4.33 6.33 2.66
C LEU A 167 4.24 6.89 4.07
N SER A 168 5.32 7.51 4.52
CA SER A 168 5.36 8.10 5.85
C SER A 168 4.49 9.35 5.95
N LEU A 169 3.78 9.51 7.07
CA LEU A 169 3.12 10.78 7.42
C LEU A 169 4.08 11.75 8.12
N GLY A 170 5.12 11.21 8.75
CA GLY A 170 6.11 11.94 9.50
C GLY A 170 7.23 11.03 10.00
N ARG A 171 8.41 11.61 10.20
CA ARG A 171 9.59 10.92 10.73
C ARG A 171 10.33 11.79 11.72
N ARG A 172 11.03 11.16 12.65
CA ARG A 172 11.92 11.88 13.55
C ARG A 172 13.18 12.31 12.81
N TYR A 173 13.56 13.56 13.04
CA TYR A 173 14.81 14.16 12.64
C TYR A 173 15.37 14.87 13.87
N GLN A 174 16.55 14.42 14.32
CA GLN A 174 17.18 14.91 15.55
C GLN A 174 16.23 14.91 16.76
N GLY A 175 15.45 13.83 16.89
CA GLY A 175 14.47 13.62 17.96
C GLY A 175 13.14 14.37 17.79
N LYS A 176 13.03 15.29 16.84
CA LYS A 176 11.80 16.06 16.56
C LYS A 176 11.05 15.46 15.38
N LEU A 177 9.73 15.41 15.50
CA LEU A 177 8.89 14.86 14.46
C LEU A 177 8.68 15.89 13.35
N GLN A 178 9.06 15.52 12.13
CA GLN A 178 8.91 16.34 10.93
C GLN A 178 7.76 15.81 10.06
N PRO A 179 7.01 16.68 9.38
CA PRO A 179 5.99 16.26 8.42
C PRO A 179 6.61 15.75 7.12
N SER A 180 6.01 14.72 6.55
CA SER A 180 6.34 14.34 5.17
C SER A 180 5.79 15.34 4.17
N PHE A 181 6.30 15.26 2.94
CA PHE A 181 5.85 16.07 1.80
C PHE A 181 4.34 15.98 1.59
N ILE A 182 3.79 14.76 1.54
CA ILE A 182 2.35 14.55 1.36
C ILE A 182 1.52 15.17 2.49
N THR A 183 1.98 15.07 3.74
CA THR A 183 1.32 15.67 4.90
C THR A 183 1.29 17.19 4.79
N LYS A 184 2.43 17.79 4.40
CA LYS A 184 2.54 19.24 4.24
C LYS A 184 1.66 19.75 3.09
N VAL A 185 1.68 19.10 1.94
CA VAL A 185 0.83 19.45 0.78
C VAL A 185 -0.65 19.41 1.14
N VAL A 186 -1.12 18.34 1.78
CA VAL A 186 -2.54 18.17 2.13
C VAL A 186 -2.99 19.21 3.16
N ASN A 187 -2.19 19.48 4.19
CA ASN A 187 -2.52 20.50 5.19
C ASN A 187 -2.59 21.90 4.57
N THR A 188 -1.67 22.23 3.65
CA THR A 188 -1.69 23.49 2.90
C THR A 188 -2.90 23.56 1.99
N TYR A 189 -3.24 22.49 1.26
CA TYR A 189 -4.44 22.40 0.43
C TYR A 189 -5.71 22.71 1.23
N GLN A 190 -5.86 22.05 2.38
CA GLN A 190 -7.01 22.19 3.28
C GLN A 190 -7.02 23.53 4.04
N GLY A 191 -5.91 24.27 4.07
CA GLY A 191 -5.76 25.52 4.81
C GLY A 191 -5.77 25.36 6.33
N LYS A 192 -5.58 24.13 6.84
CA LYS A 192 -5.52 23.79 8.27
C LYS A 192 -4.75 22.49 8.47
N GLU A 193 -4.16 22.33 9.65
CA GLU A 193 -3.48 21.10 10.04
C GLU A 193 -4.51 19.99 10.34
N ILE A 194 -4.87 19.22 9.30
CA ILE A 194 -5.73 18.03 9.42
C ILE A 194 -4.90 16.85 9.89
N TYR A 195 -3.70 16.70 9.31
CA TYR A 195 -2.78 15.61 9.58
C TYR A 195 -1.61 16.14 10.36
N LYS A 196 -1.51 15.73 11.62
CA LYS A 196 -0.31 15.96 12.41
C LYS A 196 0.81 15.07 11.86
N PRO A 197 2.07 15.53 11.90
CA PRO A 197 3.18 14.61 11.69
C PRO A 197 3.03 13.49 12.74
N LEU A 198 2.99 12.26 12.27
CA LEU A 198 2.94 11.06 13.09
C LEU A 198 4.07 10.16 12.61
N ASP A 199 4.78 9.53 13.54
CA ASP A 199 5.78 8.51 13.19
C ASP A 199 5.05 7.21 12.83
N LYS A 200 4.29 7.28 11.74
CA LYS A 200 3.37 6.28 11.25
C LYS A 200 3.35 6.35 9.73
N ASP A 201 3.13 5.19 9.14
CA ASP A 201 2.91 5.05 7.72
C ASP A 201 1.42 5.10 7.38
N LEU A 202 1.15 5.69 6.22
CA LEU A 202 -0.12 5.70 5.53
C LEU A 202 -0.17 4.49 4.61
N ASN A 203 -1.21 3.67 4.72
CA ASN A 203 -1.52 2.69 3.69
C ASN A 203 -2.22 3.39 2.53
N ILE A 204 -1.53 3.48 1.39
CA ILE A 204 -2.01 4.19 0.21
C ILE A 204 -3.15 3.40 -0.42
N ASN A 205 -4.20 4.12 -0.83
CA ASN A 205 -5.28 3.54 -1.60
C ASN A 205 -5.00 3.68 -3.10
N PHE A 206 -4.70 2.56 -3.74
CA PHE A 206 -4.48 2.46 -5.19
C PHE A 206 -5.75 2.15 -5.98
N SER A 207 -6.94 2.53 -5.49
CA SER A 207 -8.16 2.37 -6.27
C SER A 207 -7.95 3.06 -7.63
N PRO A 208 -8.30 2.43 -8.77
CA PRO A 208 -7.97 2.95 -10.09
C PRO A 208 -8.39 4.41 -10.26
N ARG A 209 -7.45 5.25 -10.67
CA ARG A 209 -7.59 6.70 -10.79
C ARG A 209 -6.74 7.18 -11.95
N HIS A 210 -7.21 8.19 -12.67
CA HIS A 210 -6.40 8.89 -13.66
C HIS A 210 -6.01 10.28 -13.15
N TYR A 211 -4.71 10.57 -13.14
CA TYR A 211 -4.20 11.91 -12.86
C TYR A 211 -3.91 12.61 -14.18
N ARG A 212 -4.55 13.76 -14.40
CA ARG A 212 -4.31 14.54 -15.61
C ARG A 212 -2.87 15.05 -15.61
N VAL A 213 -2.12 14.72 -16.66
CA VAL A 213 -0.74 15.19 -16.86
C VAL A 213 -0.74 16.36 -17.86
N ILE A 214 -0.04 17.44 -17.51
CA ILE A 214 0.12 18.65 -18.32
C ILE A 214 1.60 18.84 -18.65
N ASN A 215 1.91 19.06 -19.92
CA ASN A 215 3.26 19.43 -20.33
C ASN A 215 3.57 20.89 -19.97
N PRO A 216 4.84 21.25 -19.70
CA PRO A 216 5.23 22.60 -19.30
C PRO A 216 4.73 23.71 -20.24
N GLU A 217 4.78 23.48 -21.56
CA GLU A 217 4.31 24.43 -22.58
C GLU A 217 2.80 24.74 -22.54
N ASP A 218 1.99 23.84 -22.01
CA ASP A 218 0.53 23.96 -21.99
C ASP A 218 -0.03 24.44 -20.64
N VAL A 219 0.84 24.62 -19.63
CA VAL A 219 0.46 25.17 -18.32
C VAL A 219 -0.31 26.48 -18.46
N SER A 220 0.15 27.38 -19.33
CA SER A 220 -0.48 28.69 -19.52
C SER A 220 -1.90 28.63 -20.08
N LYS A 221 -2.25 27.54 -20.79
CA LYS A 221 -3.57 27.30 -21.38
C LYS A 221 -4.47 26.44 -20.49
N SER A 222 -3.90 25.79 -19.47
CA SER A 222 -4.56 24.78 -18.65
C SER A 222 -5.11 25.34 -17.33
N GLY A 223 -5.50 26.63 -17.33
CA GLY A 223 -5.99 27.31 -16.13
C GLY A 223 -7.19 26.61 -15.48
N ASP A 224 -8.09 26.02 -16.27
CA ASP A 224 -9.27 25.30 -15.77
C ASP A 224 -8.91 23.99 -15.06
N LEU A 225 -7.76 23.39 -15.40
CA LEU A 225 -7.25 22.17 -14.78
C LEU A 225 -6.41 22.47 -13.53
N ILE A 226 -5.81 23.65 -13.44
CA ILE A 226 -4.86 24.01 -12.38
C ILE A 226 -5.51 24.82 -11.25
N ARG A 227 -6.44 25.72 -11.58
CA ARG A 227 -6.99 26.68 -10.63
C ARG A 227 -7.67 25.99 -9.45
N GLY A 228 -7.24 26.32 -8.24
CA GLY A 228 -7.80 25.77 -7.01
C GLY A 228 -7.47 24.30 -6.73
N LYS A 229 -6.62 23.66 -7.55
CA LYS A 229 -6.22 22.25 -7.37
C LYS A 229 -4.90 22.10 -6.62
N VAL A 230 -4.58 20.88 -6.24
CA VAL A 230 -3.22 20.43 -5.94
C VAL A 230 -2.49 20.20 -7.28
N VAL A 231 -1.39 20.93 -7.49
CA VAL A 231 -0.50 20.67 -8.62
C VAL A 231 0.74 19.96 -8.12
N LEU A 232 1.00 18.75 -8.62
CA LEU A 232 2.26 18.06 -8.39
C LEU A 232 3.19 18.32 -9.57
N PHE A 233 4.39 18.81 -9.29
CA PHE A 233 5.42 19.08 -10.26
C PHE A 233 6.58 18.13 -10.01
N GLY A 234 6.80 17.18 -10.92
CA GLY A 234 7.75 16.08 -10.76
C GLY A 234 7.95 15.30 -12.06
N ALA A 235 8.97 14.46 -12.12
CA ALA A 235 9.33 13.74 -13.34
C ALA A 235 8.43 12.50 -13.52
N MET A 236 7.78 12.38 -14.68
CA MET A 236 6.98 11.19 -15.04
C MET A 236 7.78 10.10 -15.75
N LYS A 237 8.94 10.44 -16.34
CA LYS A 237 9.71 9.56 -17.23
C LYS A 237 11.10 9.19 -16.69
N ASP A 238 11.44 9.60 -15.47
CA ASP A 238 12.73 9.26 -14.86
C ASP A 238 12.71 7.83 -14.31
N GLU A 239 13.39 6.92 -15.01
CA GLU A 239 13.51 5.51 -14.64
C GLU A 239 14.05 5.28 -13.21
N TYR A 240 14.87 6.18 -12.69
CA TYR A 240 15.41 6.08 -11.33
C TYR A 240 14.38 6.43 -10.25
N ASP A 241 13.33 7.17 -10.61
CA ASP A 241 12.24 7.58 -9.73
C ASP A 241 10.95 6.77 -9.98
N MET A 242 11.04 5.66 -10.72
CA MET A 242 9.92 4.76 -10.90
C MET A 242 9.81 3.76 -9.76
N HIS A 243 8.58 3.42 -9.39
CA HIS A 243 8.27 2.51 -8.29
C HIS A 243 7.27 1.44 -8.68
N TYR A 244 7.54 0.20 -8.25
CA TYR A 244 6.57 -0.88 -8.32
C TYR A 244 5.51 -0.69 -7.24
N THR A 245 4.25 -0.72 -7.63
CA THR A 245 3.07 -0.60 -6.77
C THR A 245 2.07 -1.70 -7.13
N PRO A 246 0.97 -1.88 -6.39
CA PRO A 246 -0.07 -2.84 -6.75
C PRO A 246 -0.65 -2.65 -8.17
N LEU A 247 -0.51 -1.46 -8.76
CA LEU A 247 -0.98 -1.15 -10.11
C LEU A 247 0.07 -1.40 -11.20
N GLY A 248 1.27 -1.84 -10.81
CA GLY A 248 2.44 -1.93 -11.68
C GLY A 248 3.44 -0.81 -11.41
N LYS A 249 4.31 -0.55 -12.39
CA LYS A 249 5.39 0.43 -12.29
C LYS A 249 4.86 1.82 -12.63
N ILE A 250 4.92 2.75 -11.69
CA ILE A 250 4.45 4.15 -11.84
C ILE A 250 5.56 5.14 -11.45
N ALA A 251 5.41 6.41 -11.83
CA ALA A 251 6.36 7.47 -11.47
C ALA A 251 6.25 7.86 -9.97
N GLY A 252 7.34 8.35 -9.39
CA GLY A 252 7.39 8.84 -8.01
C GLY A 252 6.34 9.91 -7.74
N VAL A 253 6.23 10.89 -8.63
CA VAL A 253 5.21 11.95 -8.55
C VAL A 253 3.77 11.41 -8.63
N GLU A 254 3.53 10.34 -9.38
CA GLU A 254 2.22 9.68 -9.47
C GLU A 254 1.89 8.91 -8.18
N LEU A 255 2.89 8.24 -7.59
CA LEU A 255 2.78 7.62 -6.26
C LEU A 255 2.43 8.67 -5.18
N LEU A 256 3.04 9.85 -5.23
CA LEU A 256 2.68 10.97 -4.35
C LEU A 256 1.23 11.43 -4.59
N GLY A 257 0.77 11.43 -5.85
CA GLY A 257 -0.61 11.68 -6.23
C GLY A 257 -1.60 10.75 -5.53
N TYR A 258 -1.35 9.44 -5.57
CA TYR A 258 -2.17 8.44 -4.86
C TYR A 258 -2.19 8.66 -3.35
N ALA A 259 -1.04 8.96 -2.75
CA ALA A 259 -0.96 9.19 -1.32
C ALA A 259 -1.70 10.47 -0.88
N ILE A 260 -1.60 11.55 -1.66
CA ILE A 260 -2.31 12.80 -1.41
C ILE A 260 -3.82 12.60 -1.62
N ASP A 261 -4.26 11.90 -2.67
CA ASP A 261 -5.68 11.58 -2.90
C ASP A 261 -6.25 10.75 -1.73
N THR A 262 -5.47 9.78 -1.24
CA THR A 262 -5.82 8.96 -0.08
C THR A 262 -6.06 9.81 1.17
N LEU A 263 -5.20 10.82 1.40
CA LEU A 263 -5.33 11.73 2.54
C LEU A 263 -6.48 12.72 2.36
N ILE A 264 -6.63 13.35 1.19
CA ILE A 264 -7.71 14.30 0.95
C ILE A 264 -9.07 13.63 1.16
N ASN A 265 -9.24 12.41 0.65
CA ASN A 265 -10.49 11.67 0.68
C ASN A 265 -10.66 10.77 1.92
N GLN A 266 -9.66 10.67 2.79
CA GLN A 266 -9.64 9.81 3.98
C GLN A 266 -9.91 8.33 3.68
N THR A 267 -9.39 7.85 2.55
CA THR A 267 -9.62 6.50 2.02
C THR A 267 -8.48 5.52 2.35
N GLU A 268 -7.65 5.82 3.35
CA GLU A 268 -6.57 4.95 3.83
C GLU A 268 -7.04 3.50 3.98
N VAL A 269 -6.24 2.57 3.47
CA VAL A 269 -6.54 1.14 3.61
C VAL A 269 -6.34 0.72 5.06
N LYS A 270 -7.42 0.26 5.68
CA LYS A 270 -7.43 -0.23 7.05
C LYS A 270 -7.27 -1.74 7.05
N SER A 271 -6.56 -2.25 8.04
CA SER A 271 -6.44 -3.68 8.29
C SER A 271 -6.83 -3.99 9.73
N ALA A 272 -7.32 -5.21 9.96
CA ALA A 272 -7.48 -5.73 11.31
C ALA A 272 -6.11 -5.74 12.04
N SER A 273 -6.10 -5.45 13.33
CA SER A 273 -4.89 -5.58 14.15
C SER A 273 -4.49 -7.06 14.27
N GLY A 274 -3.23 -7.35 14.63
CA GLY A 274 -2.71 -8.72 14.63
C GLY A 274 -3.57 -9.73 15.41
N TRP A 275 -4.05 -9.36 16.61
CA TRP A 275 -4.92 -10.26 17.40
C TRP A 275 -6.32 -10.42 16.78
N GLN A 276 -6.87 -9.37 16.16
CA GLN A 276 -8.14 -9.45 15.44
C GLN A 276 -8.03 -10.41 14.25
N GLN A 277 -6.92 -10.35 13.51
CA GLN A 277 -6.64 -11.27 12.41
C GLN A 277 -6.58 -12.72 12.89
N TRP A 278 -5.92 -13.00 14.02
CA TRP A 278 -5.88 -14.35 14.60
C TRP A 278 -7.27 -14.87 14.99
N ILE A 279 -8.11 -14.02 15.59
CA ILE A 279 -9.49 -14.39 15.92
C ILE A 279 -10.30 -14.68 14.66
N ILE A 280 -10.23 -13.80 13.65
CA ILE A 280 -10.94 -13.99 12.38
C ILE A 280 -10.49 -15.28 11.70
N ALA A 281 -9.18 -15.52 11.63
CA ALA A 281 -8.62 -16.73 11.05
C ALA A 281 -9.09 -17.98 11.80
N PHE A 282 -9.04 -17.98 13.13
CA PHE A 282 -9.50 -19.10 13.94
C PHE A 282 -10.99 -19.40 13.72
N LEU A 283 -11.84 -18.37 13.74
CA LEU A 283 -13.27 -18.52 13.50
C LEU A 283 -13.57 -19.05 12.09
N LEU A 284 -12.86 -18.56 11.08
CA LEU A 284 -13.02 -18.99 9.69
C LEU A 284 -12.66 -20.47 9.53
N VAL A 285 -11.52 -20.91 10.09
CA VAL A 285 -11.10 -22.33 10.05
C VAL A 285 -12.08 -23.21 10.82
N PHE A 286 -12.49 -22.80 12.03
CA PHE A 286 -13.45 -23.53 12.85
C PHE A 286 -14.80 -23.70 12.15
N PHE A 287 -15.28 -22.63 11.50
CA PHE A 287 -16.53 -22.66 10.76
C PHE A 287 -16.43 -23.53 9.50
N THR A 288 -15.30 -23.44 8.79
CA THR A 288 -14.98 -24.30 7.64
C THR A 288 -14.99 -25.77 8.04
N GLU A 289 -14.26 -26.15 9.09
CA GLU A 289 -14.26 -27.53 9.61
C GLU A 289 -15.67 -27.97 10.03
N THR A 290 -16.46 -27.09 10.65
CA THR A 290 -17.82 -27.43 11.06
C THR A 290 -18.75 -27.70 9.88
N ILE A 291 -18.69 -26.87 8.82
CA ILE A 291 -19.45 -27.07 7.58
C ILE A 291 -19.01 -28.38 6.91
N PHE A 292 -17.70 -28.63 6.79
CA PHE A 292 -17.18 -29.80 6.09
C PHE A 292 -17.42 -31.11 6.86
N SER A 293 -17.35 -31.08 8.19
CA SER A 293 -17.79 -32.20 9.04
C SER A 293 -19.28 -32.49 8.84
N PHE A 294 -20.12 -31.44 8.80
CA PHE A 294 -21.56 -31.61 8.56
C PHE A 294 -21.82 -32.20 7.17
N TYR A 295 -21.13 -31.70 6.14
CA TYR A 295 -21.17 -32.22 4.78
C TYR A 295 -20.80 -33.71 4.74
N LYS A 296 -19.67 -34.11 5.34
CA LYS A 296 -19.20 -35.51 5.41
C LYS A 296 -20.23 -36.44 6.06
N ASN A 297 -20.84 -35.98 7.15
CA ASN A 297 -21.91 -36.72 7.84
C ASN A 297 -23.21 -36.83 7.03
N ARG A 298 -23.52 -35.84 6.18
CA ARG A 298 -24.67 -35.90 5.27
C ARG A 298 -24.40 -36.85 4.11
N VAL A 299 -23.22 -36.75 3.51
CA VAL A 299 -22.80 -37.61 2.39
C VAL A 299 -22.76 -39.07 2.79
N SER A 300 -22.27 -39.42 3.99
CA SER A 300 -22.23 -40.81 4.47
C SER A 300 -23.61 -41.47 4.59
N ARG A 301 -24.68 -40.67 4.77
CA ARG A 301 -26.07 -41.14 4.87
C ARG A 301 -26.78 -41.29 3.53
N ILE A 302 -26.18 -40.86 2.42
CA ILE A 302 -26.81 -40.96 1.09
C ILE A 302 -26.92 -42.43 0.70
N GLY A 303 -28.14 -42.93 0.50
CA GLY A 303 -28.40 -44.34 0.17
C GLY A 303 -27.82 -44.76 -1.19
N ASN A 304 -27.81 -43.86 -2.18
CA ASN A 304 -27.29 -44.14 -3.51
C ASN A 304 -25.75 -44.21 -3.50
N ARG A 305 -25.19 -45.36 -3.89
CA ARG A 305 -23.75 -45.64 -3.89
C ARG A 305 -22.96 -44.73 -4.84
N PHE A 306 -23.50 -44.40 -6.01
CA PHE A 306 -22.85 -43.54 -7.00
C PHE A 306 -22.68 -42.12 -6.45
N TRP A 307 -23.76 -41.52 -5.95
CA TRP A 307 -23.72 -40.17 -5.36
C TRP A 307 -22.86 -40.11 -4.11
N ARG A 308 -22.90 -41.14 -3.25
CA ARG A 308 -22.01 -41.24 -2.09
C ARG A 308 -20.55 -41.26 -2.51
N PHE A 309 -20.19 -42.09 -3.50
CA PHE A 309 -18.83 -42.15 -4.05
C PHE A 309 -18.39 -40.79 -4.58
N LEU A 310 -19.15 -40.19 -5.50
CA LEU A 310 -18.82 -38.92 -6.13
C LEU A 310 -18.62 -37.78 -5.12
N LEU A 311 -19.55 -37.62 -4.17
CA LEU A 311 -19.50 -36.55 -3.17
C LEU A 311 -18.44 -36.78 -2.07
N SER A 312 -18.08 -38.03 -1.81
CA SER A 312 -17.00 -38.37 -0.87
C SER A 312 -15.60 -38.30 -1.49
N ALA A 313 -15.52 -38.27 -2.83
CA ALA A 313 -14.27 -38.24 -3.56
C ALA A 313 -13.42 -37.03 -3.14
N THR A 314 -12.11 -37.24 -3.01
CA THR A 314 -11.17 -36.21 -2.56
C THR A 314 -11.16 -35.01 -3.49
N PHE A 315 -11.15 -35.22 -4.81
CA PHE A 315 -11.16 -34.12 -5.79
C PHE A 315 -12.41 -33.23 -5.65
N PHE A 316 -13.59 -33.83 -5.43
CA PHE A 316 -14.84 -33.09 -5.30
C PHE A 316 -14.86 -32.25 -4.02
N ARG A 317 -14.36 -32.81 -2.91
CA ARG A 317 -14.19 -32.08 -1.65
C ARG A 317 -13.19 -30.93 -1.78
N SER A 318 -12.07 -31.15 -2.47
CA SER A 318 -11.08 -30.09 -2.73
C SER A 318 -11.69 -28.95 -3.55
N TYR A 319 -12.48 -29.26 -4.57
CA TYR A 319 -13.18 -28.26 -5.38
C TYR A 319 -14.19 -27.46 -4.55
N LEU A 320 -15.00 -28.13 -3.73
CA LEU A 320 -15.91 -27.45 -2.79
C LEU A 320 -15.16 -26.54 -1.81
N MET A 321 -13.99 -26.98 -1.32
CA MET A 321 -13.17 -26.18 -0.41
C MET A 321 -12.61 -24.94 -1.10
N PHE A 322 -12.17 -25.08 -2.35
CA PHE A 322 -11.74 -23.95 -3.16
C PHE A 322 -12.87 -22.93 -3.39
N LEU A 323 -14.06 -23.40 -3.79
CA LEU A 323 -15.23 -22.52 -3.95
C LEU A 323 -15.62 -21.85 -2.63
N TRP A 324 -15.52 -22.57 -1.51
CA TRP A 324 -15.76 -22.02 -0.19
C TRP A 324 -14.76 -20.92 0.18
N MET A 325 -13.48 -21.10 -0.10
CA MET A 325 -12.46 -20.08 0.09
C MET A 325 -12.71 -18.86 -0.80
N ALA A 326 -13.14 -19.06 -2.05
CA ALA A 326 -13.48 -17.97 -2.97
C ALA A 326 -14.63 -17.08 -2.43
N VAL A 327 -15.61 -17.65 -1.72
CA VAL A 327 -16.67 -16.87 -1.05
C VAL A 327 -16.08 -15.93 0.01
N TRP A 328 -15.08 -16.37 0.79
CA TRP A 328 -14.41 -15.52 1.78
C TRP A 328 -13.57 -14.43 1.13
N VAL A 329 -12.85 -14.75 0.05
CA VAL A 329 -12.11 -13.74 -0.73
C VAL A 329 -13.07 -12.70 -1.28
N TRP A 330 -14.21 -13.11 -1.83
CA TRP A 330 -15.25 -12.20 -2.33
C TRP A 330 -15.84 -11.32 -1.24
N LEU A 331 -16.11 -11.88 -0.05
CA LEU A 331 -16.55 -11.09 1.10
C LEU A 331 -15.47 -10.08 1.54
N GLY A 332 -14.20 -10.48 1.53
CA GLY A 332 -13.06 -9.60 1.77
C GLY A 332 -12.99 -8.47 0.75
N PHE A 333 -13.20 -8.78 -0.52
CA PHE A 333 -13.28 -7.80 -1.61
C PHE A 333 -14.42 -6.80 -1.41
N ILE A 334 -15.62 -7.23 -1.02
CA ILE A 334 -16.74 -6.32 -0.73
C ILE A 334 -16.40 -5.37 0.42
N LEU A 335 -15.77 -5.87 1.48
CA LEU A 335 -15.35 -5.03 2.62
C LEU A 335 -14.28 -4.02 2.19
N PHE A 336 -13.35 -4.45 1.34
CA PHE A 336 -12.34 -3.58 0.78
C PHE A 336 -12.97 -2.50 -0.11
N PHE A 337 -13.77 -2.88 -1.10
CA PHE A 337 -14.40 -1.97 -2.05
C PHE A 337 -15.28 -0.92 -1.37
N LYS A 338 -16.05 -1.32 -0.35
CA LYS A 338 -17.01 -0.42 0.31
C LYS A 338 -16.42 0.39 1.46
N TYR A 339 -15.42 -0.14 2.16
CA TYR A 339 -14.93 0.43 3.43
C TYR A 339 -13.42 0.64 3.48
N ASN A 340 -12.69 0.37 2.39
CA ASN A 340 -11.23 0.34 2.33
C ASN A 340 -10.63 -0.57 3.40
N PHE A 341 -11.33 -1.65 3.76
CA PHE A 341 -10.91 -2.57 4.82
C PHE A 341 -10.39 -3.88 4.21
N SER A 342 -9.08 -4.13 4.37
CA SER A 342 -8.44 -5.35 3.89
C SER A 342 -8.41 -6.43 4.96
N LEU A 343 -8.84 -7.63 4.56
CA LEU A 343 -8.69 -8.86 5.34
C LEU A 343 -7.54 -9.70 4.78
N ASN A 344 -6.61 -10.07 5.67
CA ASN A 344 -5.57 -11.03 5.35
C ASN A 344 -6.05 -12.46 5.69
N PHE A 345 -6.13 -13.31 4.68
CA PHE A 345 -6.58 -14.70 4.81
C PHE A 345 -5.43 -15.71 4.87
N GLY A 346 -4.16 -15.29 4.81
CA GLY A 346 -3.00 -16.18 4.69
C GLY A 346 -2.93 -17.24 5.78
N TRP A 347 -3.08 -16.86 7.05
CA TRP A 347 -3.10 -17.80 8.18
C TRP A 347 -4.30 -18.74 8.16
N ALA A 348 -5.48 -18.23 7.82
CA ALA A 348 -6.70 -19.02 7.74
C ALA A 348 -6.60 -20.08 6.64
N PHE A 349 -6.14 -19.67 5.44
CA PHE A 349 -6.00 -20.56 4.28
C PHE A 349 -4.87 -21.57 4.47
N SER A 350 -3.78 -21.17 5.12
CA SER A 350 -2.71 -22.10 5.51
C SER A 350 -3.22 -23.18 6.46
N ALA A 351 -3.96 -22.81 7.52
CA ALA A 351 -4.56 -23.79 8.43
C ALA A 351 -5.60 -24.67 7.74
N ILE A 352 -6.43 -24.12 6.84
CA ILE A 352 -7.39 -24.89 6.03
C ILE A 352 -6.69 -25.95 5.19
N ALA A 353 -5.54 -25.65 4.58
CA ALA A 353 -4.78 -26.61 3.80
C ALA A 353 -4.36 -27.85 4.61
N PHE A 354 -4.17 -27.70 5.92
CA PHE A 354 -3.79 -28.79 6.83
C PHE A 354 -4.97 -29.46 7.55
N LEU A 355 -6.22 -29.06 7.29
CA LEU A 355 -7.40 -29.66 7.95
C LEU A 355 -7.50 -31.17 7.72
N VAL A 356 -7.27 -31.65 6.49
CA VAL A 356 -7.36 -33.08 6.16
C VAL A 356 -6.32 -33.89 6.92
N LEU A 357 -5.09 -33.35 7.06
CA LEU A 357 -4.03 -34.00 7.83
C LEU A 357 -4.37 -34.03 9.32
N ALA A 358 -4.89 -32.92 9.86
CA ALA A 358 -5.33 -32.84 11.26
C ALA A 358 -6.47 -33.82 11.57
N GLU A 359 -7.46 -33.96 10.67
CA GLU A 359 -8.51 -35.00 10.80
C GLU A 359 -7.90 -36.41 10.85
N GLY A 360 -6.92 -36.69 9.99
CA GLY A 360 -6.24 -37.98 9.91
C GLY A 360 -5.53 -38.36 11.21
N ILE A 361 -4.74 -37.43 11.76
CA ILE A 361 -4.01 -37.63 13.03
C ILE A 361 -4.97 -37.96 14.17
N ILE A 362 -6.10 -37.24 14.27
CA ILE A 362 -7.09 -37.49 15.33
C ILE A 362 -7.74 -38.87 15.15
N LYS A 363 -8.05 -39.26 13.91
CA LYS A 363 -8.64 -40.58 13.62
C LYS A 363 -7.70 -41.71 14.04
N GLU A 364 -6.43 -41.65 13.63
CA GLU A 364 -5.41 -42.64 13.98
C GLU A 364 -5.16 -42.70 15.49
N SER A 365 -5.15 -41.53 16.16
CA SER A 365 -4.98 -41.46 17.62
C SER A 365 -6.12 -42.15 18.37
N ILE A 366 -7.36 -41.99 17.90
CA ILE A 366 -8.53 -42.67 18.48
C ILE A 366 -8.47 -44.18 18.21
N GLU A 367 -8.12 -44.59 16.99
CA GLU A 367 -7.96 -46.01 16.63
C GLU A 367 -6.88 -46.68 17.48
N ALA A 368 -5.73 -46.01 17.69
CA ALA A 368 -4.65 -46.49 18.53
C ALA A 368 -5.05 -46.59 20.02
N TYR A 369 -5.81 -45.61 20.54
CA TYR A 369 -6.30 -45.66 21.92
C TYR A 369 -7.28 -46.81 22.13
N ASN A 370 -8.21 -47.04 21.20
CA ASN A 370 -9.21 -48.12 21.29
C ASN A 370 -8.62 -49.53 21.03
N SER A 371 -7.40 -49.61 20.49
CA SER A 371 -6.67 -50.87 20.28
C SER A 371 -5.88 -51.34 21.51
N LYS A 372 -5.84 -50.53 22.58
CA LYS A 372 -5.34 -50.89 23.91
C LYS A 372 -6.50 -51.24 24.82
#